data_AF-A0A955E5M0-F1
#
_entry.id   AF-A0A955E5M0-F1
#
_cell.length_a   1.000
_cell.length_b   1.000
_cell.length_c   1.000
_cell.angle_alpha   90.00
_cell.angle_beta   90.00
_cell.angle_gamma   90.00
#
_symmetry.space_group_name_H-M   'P 1'
#
loop_
_entity.id
_entity.type
_entity.pdbx_description
1 polymer ?
#
loop_
_entity_poly.entity_id
_entity_poly.type
_entity_poly.pdbx_seq_one_letter_code
_entity_poly.pdbx_strand_id
1 'polypeptide(L)'
;MSVDRCVCVNVSFAEMLELREQGLTFAEIRDQTGCCSGCGMCQPYCRLALATGAESIPILRGRDLARAWQADPDAGLASRESTPT
;
A
#
# COMPACT_ATOMS: atom_id res chain seq x y z
N MET A 1 10.49 12.49 -11.77
CA MET A 1 9.54 11.38 -12.02
C MET A 1 9.25 10.70 -10.69
N SER A 2 7.99 10.43 -10.44
CA SER A 2 7.49 9.75 -9.25
C SER A 2 6.51 8.66 -9.68
N VAL A 3 6.17 7.79 -8.74
CA VAL A 3 5.16 6.74 -8.89
C VAL A 3 3.99 7.15 -8.01
N ASP A 4 2.81 7.27 -8.59
CA ASP A 4 1.55 7.61 -7.91
C ASP A 4 0.46 6.53 -8.07
N ARG A 5 0.74 5.45 -8.82
CA ARG A 5 -0.26 4.44 -9.16
C ARG A 5 0.30 3.07 -9.49
N CYS A 6 -0.55 2.05 -9.39
CA CYS A 6 -0.36 0.78 -10.06
C CYS A 6 -0.74 0.91 -11.54
N VAL A 7 0.24 0.83 -12.44
CA VAL A 7 -0.03 0.96 -13.88
C VAL A 7 -0.75 -0.24 -14.51
N CYS A 8 -0.71 -1.42 -13.88
CA CYS A 8 -1.37 -2.62 -14.40
C CYS A 8 -2.89 -2.54 -14.34
N VAL A 9 -3.42 -1.93 -13.28
CA VAL A 9 -4.87 -1.82 -13.02
C VAL A 9 -5.35 -0.37 -12.89
N ASN A 10 -4.46 0.59 -13.13
CA ASN A 10 -4.71 2.04 -13.05
C ASN A 10 -5.35 2.51 -11.72
N VAL A 11 -4.83 2.01 -10.60
CA VAL A 11 -5.27 2.40 -9.24
C VAL A 11 -4.22 3.35 -8.65
N SER A 12 -4.64 4.56 -8.30
CA SER A 12 -3.77 5.57 -7.69
C SER A 12 -3.55 5.32 -6.20
N PHE A 13 -2.49 5.93 -5.66
CA PHE A 13 -2.21 5.87 -4.23
C PHE A 13 -3.20 6.67 -3.40
N ALA A 14 -3.75 7.75 -3.97
CA ALA A 14 -4.88 8.49 -3.38
C ALA A 14 -6.06 7.55 -3.11
N GLU A 15 -6.50 6.80 -4.11
CA GLU A 15 -7.61 5.83 -3.98
C GLU A 15 -7.30 4.75 -2.92
N MET A 16 -6.06 4.26 -2.86
CA MET A 16 -5.67 3.30 -1.81
C MET A 16 -5.69 3.91 -0.40
N LEU A 17 -5.31 5.18 -0.26
CA LEU A 17 -5.32 5.89 1.01
C LEU A 17 -6.75 6.14 1.48
N GLU A 18 -7.67 6.50 0.58
CA GLU A 18 -9.10 6.61 0.90
C GLU A 18 -9.67 5.30 1.45
N LEU A 19 -9.30 4.16 0.85
CA LEU A 19 -9.69 2.83 1.37
C LEU A 19 -9.04 2.53 2.72
N ARG A 20 -7.80 2.97 2.93
CA ARG A 20 -7.13 2.83 4.21
C ARG A 20 -7.79 3.67 5.31
N GLU A 21 -8.27 4.86 4.99
CA GLU A 21 -9.03 5.71 5.91
C GLU A 21 -10.38 5.08 6.29
N GLN A 22 -10.97 4.30 5.38
CA GLN A 22 -12.15 3.47 5.67
C GLN A 22 -11.85 2.26 6.57
N GLY A 23 -10.58 2.04 6.92
CA GLY A 23 -10.14 1.00 7.86
C GLY A 23 -9.71 -0.31 7.20
N LEU A 24 -9.53 -0.34 5.88
CA LEU A 24 -9.09 -1.55 5.20
C LEU A 24 -7.60 -1.82 5.42
N THR A 25 -7.27 -3.10 5.56
CA THR A 25 -5.90 -3.62 5.55
C THR A 25 -5.29 -3.57 4.15
N PHE A 26 -3.96 -3.68 4.05
CA PHE A 26 -3.32 -3.76 2.73
C PHE A 26 -3.78 -4.99 1.93
N ALA A 27 -4.06 -6.10 2.62
CA ALA A 27 -4.59 -7.30 1.98
C ALA A 27 -5.98 -7.06 1.37
N GLU A 28 -6.89 -6.44 2.11
CA GLU A 28 -8.23 -6.10 1.61
C GLU A 28 -8.20 -5.09 0.48
N ILE A 29 -7.36 -4.05 0.59
CA ILE A 29 -7.16 -3.07 -0.50
C ILE A 29 -6.67 -3.78 -1.76
N ARG A 30 -5.73 -4.72 -1.62
CA ARG A 30 -5.20 -5.50 -2.74
C ARG A 30 -6.29 -6.35 -3.39
N ASP A 31 -7.08 -7.03 -2.58
CA ASP A 31 -8.12 -7.94 -3.06
C ASP A 31 -9.28 -7.16 -3.72
N GLN A 32 -9.59 -5.95 -3.23
CA GLN A 32 -10.63 -5.08 -3.80
C GLN A 32 -10.19 -4.37 -5.09
N THR A 33 -8.95 -3.89 -5.14
CA THR A 33 -8.45 -3.07 -6.27
C THR A 33 -7.72 -3.88 -7.33
N GLY A 34 -7.26 -5.08 -7.00
CA GLY A 34 -6.36 -5.87 -7.84
C GLY A 34 -4.96 -5.27 -7.96
N CYS A 35 -4.61 -4.21 -7.22
CA CYS A 35 -3.25 -3.67 -7.25
C CYS A 35 -2.24 -4.73 -6.78
N CYS A 36 -0.96 -4.60 -7.15
CA CYS A 36 0.09 -5.58 -6.81
C CYS A 36 -0.10 -7.02 -7.36
N SER A 37 -1.20 -7.36 -8.05
CA SER A 37 -1.44 -8.70 -8.60
C SER A 37 -0.84 -8.93 -10.00
N GLY A 38 -0.54 -7.86 -10.73
CA GLY A 38 0.05 -7.90 -12.06
C GLY A 38 1.58 -8.04 -12.02
N CYS A 39 2.31 -6.98 -12.39
CA CYS A 39 3.78 -7.02 -12.43
C CYS A 39 4.47 -6.99 -11.06
N GLY A 40 3.76 -6.69 -9.98
CA GLY A 40 4.31 -6.57 -8.62
C GLY A 40 5.19 -5.34 -8.35
N MET A 41 5.64 -4.60 -9.36
CA MET A 41 6.60 -3.49 -9.20
C MET A 41 6.08 -2.31 -8.36
N CYS A 42 4.76 -2.14 -8.27
CA CYS A 42 4.11 -1.12 -7.45
C CYS A 42 4.09 -1.47 -5.95
N GLN A 43 4.19 -2.75 -5.58
CA GLN A 43 4.03 -3.22 -4.20
C GLN A 43 4.89 -2.47 -3.16
N PRO A 44 6.20 -2.25 -3.36
CA PRO A 44 6.99 -1.49 -2.40
C PRO A 44 6.54 -0.02 -2.27
N TYR A 45 6.05 0.57 -3.36
CA TYR A 45 5.51 1.92 -3.35
C TYR A 45 4.16 1.97 -2.63
N CYS A 46 3.27 0.98 -2.87
CA CYS A 46 2.00 0.88 -2.16
C CYS A 46 2.20 0.74 -0.64
N ARG A 47 3.14 -0.10 -0.21
CA ARG A 47 3.49 -0.25 1.21
C ARG A 47 3.98 1.06 1.81
N LEU A 48 4.88 1.76 1.12
CA LEU A 48 5.42 3.03 1.60
C LEU A 48 4.33 4.12 1.62
N ALA A 49 3.46 4.16 0.60
CA ALA A 49 2.34 5.10 0.53
C ALA A 49 1.41 4.90 1.72
N LEU A 50 0.99 3.67 1.99
CA LEU A 50 0.11 3.34 3.13
C LEU A 50 0.77 3.60 4.49
N ALA A 51 2.08 3.37 4.61
CA ALA A 51 2.82 3.63 5.84
C ALA A 51 3.06 5.12 6.12
N THR A 52 3.13 5.96 5.08
CA THR A 52 3.50 7.38 5.20
C THR A 52 2.37 8.36 4.89
N GLY A 53 1.26 7.89 4.32
CA GLY A 53 0.19 8.75 3.80
C GLY A 53 0.54 9.47 2.50
N ALA A 54 1.59 9.05 1.78
CA ALA A 54 2.05 9.72 0.58
C ALA A 54 1.32 9.24 -0.69
N GLU A 55 0.75 10.17 -1.46
CA GLU A 55 0.07 9.89 -2.74
C GLU A 55 1.05 9.79 -3.93
N SER A 56 2.28 10.26 -3.77
CA SER A 56 3.30 10.19 -4.81
C SER A 56 4.67 9.96 -4.21
N ILE A 57 5.40 8.98 -4.74
CA ILE A 57 6.66 8.52 -4.18
C ILE A 57 7.77 8.64 -5.24
N PRO A 58 8.92 9.27 -4.93
CA PRO A 58 10.04 9.31 -5.86
C PRO A 58 10.53 7.89 -6.17
N ILE A 59 11.08 7.69 -7.38
CA ILE A 59 11.61 6.38 -7.78
C ILE A 59 12.60 5.88 -6.74
N LEU A 60 12.28 4.73 -6.14
CA LEU A 60 13.09 4.11 -5.11
C LEU A 60 14.39 3.60 -5.71
N ARG A 61 15.52 3.87 -5.06
CA ARG A 61 16.77 3.17 -5.36
C ARG A 61 16.83 1.88 -4.56
N GLY A 62 17.68 0.93 -4.96
CA GLY A 62 17.73 -0.41 -4.35
C GLY A 62 17.86 -0.41 -2.81
N ARG A 63 18.56 0.57 -2.24
CA ARG A 63 18.68 0.73 -0.78
C ARG A 63 17.36 1.16 -0.10
N ASP A 64 16.53 1.94 -0.78
CA ASP A 64 15.28 2.48 -0.25
C ASP A 64 14.17 1.42 -0.36
N LEU A 65 14.24 0.59 -1.40
CA LEU A 65 13.37 -0.57 -1.61
C LEU A 65 13.42 -1.57 -0.45
N ALA A 66 14.62 -1.90 0.04
CA ALA A 66 14.80 -2.86 1.13
C ALA A 66 14.10 -2.40 2.42
N ARG A 67 14.08 -1.09 2.69
CA ARG A 67 13.39 -0.51 3.86
C ARG A 67 11.87 -0.57 3.70
N ALA A 68 11.36 -0.26 2.51
CA ALA A 68 9.93 -0.34 2.21
C ALA A 68 9.38 -1.78 2.30
N TRP A 69 10.20 -2.78 2.00
CA TRP A 69 9.79 -4.20 2.11
C TRP A 69 9.69 -4.67 3.57
N GLN A 70 10.54 -4.15 4.45
CA GLN A 70 10.53 -4.48 5.88
C GLN A 70 9.43 -3.75 6.65
N ALA A 71 8.84 -2.69 6.07
CA ALA A 71 7.67 -2.04 6.63
C ALA A 71 6.44 -2.92 6.41
N ASP A 72 5.85 -3.39 7.51
CA ASP A 72 4.53 -4.00 7.50
C ASP A 72 3.47 -2.90 7.63
N PRO A 73 2.63 -2.67 6.60
CA PRO A 73 1.62 -1.61 6.64
C PRO A 73 0.44 -1.95 7.57
N ASP A 74 0.32 -3.18 8.08
CA ASP A 74 -0.82 -3.64 8.88
C ASP A 74 -0.48 -3.90 10.36
N ALA A 75 0.78 -3.74 10.77
CA ALA A 75 1.26 -4.00 12.13
C ALA A 75 0.49 -3.27 13.25
N GLY A 76 -0.18 -2.16 12.95
CA GLY A 76 -1.01 -1.41 13.90
C GLY A 76 -2.53 -1.63 13.77
N LEU A 77 -3.01 -2.30 12.71
CA LEU A 77 -4.44 -2.49 12.45
C LEU A 77 -4.99 -3.78 13.10
N ALA A 78 -4.16 -4.81 13.20
CA ALA A 78 -4.52 -6.11 13.78
C ALA A 78 -4.99 -6.05 15.26
N SER A 79 -4.74 -4.94 15.97
CA SER A 79 -5.17 -4.76 17.36
C SER A 79 -6.65 -4.35 17.51
N ARG A 80 -7.38 -4.07 16.43
CA ARG A 80 -8.78 -3.63 16.48
C ARG A 80 -9.80 -4.77 16.29
N GLU A 81 -9.31 -5.99 16.12
CA GLU A 81 -10.10 -7.19 15.78
C GLU A 81 -10.10 -8.19 16.94
N SER A 82 -10.70 -7.80 18.08
CA SER A 82 -10.99 -8.75 19.17
C SER A 82 -12.19 -8.25 19.98
N THR A 83 -13.39 -8.38 19.41
CA THR A 83 -14.62 -8.45 20.21
C THR A 83 -15.32 -9.78 19.88
N PRO A 84 -15.04 -10.87 20.61
CA PRO A 84 -15.86 -12.07 20.51
C PRO A 84 -17.21 -11.80 21.21
N THR A 85 -18.31 -12.03 20.49
CA THR A 85 -19.68 -12.17 21.03
C THR A 85 -19.91 -13.62 21.45
#